data_AF-D1AF26-F1
#
_entry.id   AF-D1AF26-F1
#
_cell.length_a   1.000
_cell.length_b   1.000
_cell.length_c   1.000
_cell.angle_alpha   90.00
_cell.angle_beta   90.00
_cell.angle_gamma   90.00
#
_symmetry.space_group_name_H-M   'P 1'
#
loop_
_entity.id
_entity.type
_entity.pdbx_description
1 polymer ?
#
loop_
_entity_poly.entity_id
_entity_poly.type
_entity_poly.pdbx_seq_one_letter_code
_entity_poly.pdbx_strand_id
1 'polypeptide(L)'
;MRARLRLTAAVAALACLAGCASVPSGGRVTSGRPAERAEPIAEPYVRVVPVSPRPGWAPDKIVKGFLIASSAFNDDYKVARQYLTSSADAAWRPGPRPQVIVLDGEPIISAPREAGGEMLVEVTATRLGHIGSDGQYTAQPGGAYTATFALQSNSAGQWRISRMPAELRDGLLLSQSDVDRVFRVLNLYFFDPDGKVLVPNAVFLPLVNRQRLARQLVAALLAGPTTWLKPAVRSYFPSGTRLQDVDISDGVATVSLSAEAYRGDHERMSAQLTWTLQRLPEVRRVRLQIDGDAIEPGGVGPIQAPEDWEEYNSDTSEGGTEETVYLRGPDGRPHQLHDNDVTTPANTSGRDRLHRPALSPHDGRSRIAGLNADGDTVLSGDLLGGTPIRPVMWAEHSDGRFTPPSWDLRGWLWSVESFSGGSSLWLRQRDRQPVRIRQWELSGHRVVAFRVARDGVRVAAIVKIGDSRQLRLGRIVRDAKGVISVGGFLPISPELVDVTDLAWGDSTSLAVLGRTKPTETQVTPYWVPVNGGDILPVGTASQGEAESITAAPGSRIVIGARINGEDNICRQSSLRDWRFDQWKCAPLGSDPTYWS
;
A
#
# COMPACT_ATOMS: atom_id res chain seq x y z
N MET A 1 -24.12 71.27 -14.18
CA MET A 1 -24.71 70.11 -13.46
C MET A 1 -24.94 68.86 -14.31
N ARG A 2 -25.31 68.95 -15.60
CA ARG A 2 -25.63 67.78 -16.45
C ARG A 2 -24.43 66.93 -16.91
N ALA A 3 -23.20 67.48 -16.90
CA ALA A 3 -21.99 66.76 -17.30
C ALA A 3 -21.39 65.89 -16.18
N ARG A 4 -21.52 66.31 -14.90
CA ARG A 4 -21.02 65.54 -13.76
C ARG A 4 -21.85 64.28 -13.47
N LEU A 5 -23.15 64.31 -13.76
CA LEU A 5 -24.04 63.16 -13.60
C LEU A 5 -23.78 62.04 -14.63
N ARG A 6 -23.30 62.38 -15.82
CA ARG A 6 -22.98 61.41 -16.89
C ARG A 6 -21.66 60.68 -16.63
N LEU A 7 -20.69 61.35 -15.99
CA LEU A 7 -19.41 60.75 -15.65
C LEU A 7 -19.54 59.74 -14.50
N THR A 8 -20.38 60.02 -13.50
CA THR A 8 -20.65 59.08 -12.39
C THR A 8 -21.44 57.85 -12.84
N ALA A 9 -22.35 58.00 -13.80
CA ALA A 9 -23.08 56.86 -14.37
C ALA A 9 -22.19 55.94 -15.21
N ALA A 10 -21.19 56.50 -15.93
CA ALA A 10 -20.25 55.71 -16.73
C ALA A 10 -19.25 54.93 -15.87
N VAL A 11 -18.79 55.50 -14.74
CA VAL A 11 -17.89 54.80 -13.80
C VAL A 11 -18.61 53.68 -13.03
N ALA A 12 -19.88 53.87 -12.67
CA ALA A 12 -20.69 52.82 -12.05
C ALA A 12 -21.01 51.67 -13.03
N ALA A 13 -21.18 51.95 -14.32
CA ALA A 13 -21.43 50.92 -15.33
C ALA A 13 -20.18 50.06 -15.64
N LEU A 14 -18.95 50.61 -15.52
CA LEU A 14 -17.72 49.84 -15.69
C LEU A 14 -17.38 48.95 -14.47
N ALA A 15 -17.81 49.32 -13.26
CA ALA A 15 -17.58 48.49 -12.06
C ALA A 15 -18.44 47.21 -12.04
N CYS A 16 -19.55 47.16 -12.80
CA CYS A 16 -20.41 45.98 -12.90
C CYS A 16 -19.93 44.93 -13.93
N LEU A 17 -18.84 45.19 -14.67
CA LEU A 17 -18.32 44.29 -15.71
C LEU A 17 -17.07 43.47 -15.28
N ALA A 18 -16.62 43.60 -14.03
CA ALA A 18 -15.48 42.84 -13.49
C ALA A 18 -15.87 41.71 -12.51
N GLY A 19 -17.12 41.25 -12.57
CA GLY A 19 -17.61 40.12 -11.78
C GLY A 19 -17.58 38.80 -12.55
N CYS A 20 -16.41 38.32 -12.96
CA CYS A 20 -16.26 36.92 -13.38
C CYS A 20 -16.28 36.05 -12.13
N ALA A 21 -17.47 35.64 -11.68
CA ALA A 21 -17.60 34.55 -10.73
C ALA A 21 -17.25 33.24 -11.46
N SER A 22 -16.03 32.74 -11.28
CA SER A 22 -15.68 31.36 -11.62
C SER A 22 -16.39 30.44 -10.62
N VAL A 23 -17.54 29.91 -11.02
CA VAL A 23 -18.20 28.80 -10.31
C VAL A 23 -17.29 27.58 -10.44
N PRO A 24 -16.81 26.96 -9.35
CA PRO A 24 -16.16 25.66 -9.43
C PRO A 24 -17.20 24.63 -9.90
N SER A 25 -17.22 24.31 -11.18
CA SER A 25 -17.96 23.16 -11.71
C SER A 25 -17.18 21.89 -11.36
N GLY A 26 -17.41 21.38 -10.15
CA GLY A 26 -16.77 20.15 -9.68
C GLY A 26 -16.96 19.82 -8.20
N GLY A 27 -18.09 20.16 -7.59
CA GLY A 27 -18.45 19.61 -6.29
C GLY A 27 -18.98 18.19 -6.46
N ARG A 28 -18.10 17.19 -6.37
CA ARG A 28 -18.54 15.79 -6.18
C ARG A 28 -19.29 15.72 -4.85
N VAL A 29 -20.52 15.20 -4.92
CA VAL A 29 -21.36 14.89 -3.77
C VAL A 29 -20.63 13.88 -2.90
N THR A 30 -20.06 14.31 -1.78
CA THR A 30 -19.58 13.41 -0.74
C THR A 30 -20.78 12.97 0.10
N SER A 31 -21.40 11.86 -0.27
CA SER A 31 -22.28 11.14 0.64
C SER A 31 -21.40 10.54 1.74
N GLY A 32 -21.56 11.06 2.96
CA GLY A 32 -20.80 10.66 4.14
C GLY A 32 -21.14 9.26 4.64
N ARG A 33 -20.10 8.57 5.13
CA ARG A 33 -20.03 7.79 6.37
C ARG A 33 -18.57 7.32 6.56
N PRO A 34 -18.10 7.14 7.80
CA PRO A 34 -16.70 6.87 8.10
C PRO A 34 -16.32 5.46 7.61
N ALA A 35 -15.22 5.35 6.88
CA ALA A 35 -14.64 4.05 6.53
C ALA A 35 -13.57 3.71 7.56
N GLU A 36 -13.89 2.73 8.42
CA GLU A 36 -12.88 1.90 9.07
C GLU A 36 -12.01 1.25 7.99
N ARG A 37 -10.70 1.20 8.28
CA ARG A 37 -9.62 0.40 7.68
C ARG A 37 -10.03 -0.55 6.53
N ALA A 38 -9.43 -0.32 5.35
CA ALA A 38 -9.66 -0.95 4.04
C ALA A 38 -10.99 -0.53 3.37
N GLU A 39 -10.99 -0.39 2.04
CA GLU A 39 -12.21 -0.07 1.28
C GLU A 39 -13.39 -0.92 1.75
N PRO A 40 -14.57 -0.33 2.03
CA PRO A 40 -15.72 -1.12 2.46
C PRO A 40 -16.07 -2.14 1.38
N ILE A 41 -15.82 -3.43 1.64
CA ILE A 41 -16.36 -4.56 0.85
C ILE A 41 -17.90 -4.47 0.75
N ALA A 42 -18.51 -3.65 1.61
CA ALA A 42 -19.91 -3.28 1.63
C ALA A 42 -20.41 -2.48 0.40
N GLU A 43 -19.55 -1.86 -0.41
CA GLU A 43 -20.00 -1.12 -1.61
C GLU A 43 -20.78 -2.03 -2.57
N PRO A 44 -21.91 -1.55 -3.13
CA PRO A 44 -22.78 -2.36 -3.99
C PRO A 44 -22.00 -2.90 -5.18
N TYR A 45 -21.97 -4.22 -5.31
CA TYR A 45 -21.36 -4.90 -6.47
C TYR A 45 -22.06 -4.46 -7.75
N VAL A 46 -21.36 -3.68 -8.59
CA VAL A 46 -21.85 -3.31 -9.92
C VAL A 46 -21.51 -4.43 -10.89
N ARG A 47 -22.49 -5.28 -11.15
CA ARG A 47 -22.34 -6.39 -12.10
C ARG A 47 -22.21 -5.87 -13.52
N VAL A 48 -21.13 -6.23 -14.20
CA VAL A 48 -21.01 -6.03 -15.65
C VAL A 48 -21.92 -7.04 -16.34
N VAL A 49 -22.87 -6.54 -17.15
CA VAL A 49 -23.73 -7.38 -17.99
C VAL A 49 -23.23 -7.24 -19.44
N PRO A 50 -22.39 -8.17 -19.91
CA PRO A 50 -21.84 -8.09 -21.25
C PRO A 50 -22.90 -8.42 -22.30
N VAL A 51 -22.73 -7.85 -23.50
CA VAL A 51 -23.62 -8.09 -24.65
C VAL A 51 -23.01 -9.16 -25.54
N SER A 52 -23.84 -10.04 -26.11
CA SER A 52 -23.40 -11.04 -27.10
C SER A 52 -23.02 -10.40 -28.45
N PRO A 53 -22.12 -11.00 -29.25
CA PRO A 53 -21.81 -10.51 -30.59
C PRO A 53 -23.07 -10.54 -31.47
N ARG A 54 -23.36 -9.44 -32.16
CA ARG A 54 -24.53 -9.35 -33.06
C ARG A 54 -24.17 -9.70 -34.50
N PRO A 55 -25.12 -10.21 -35.29
CA PRO A 55 -24.94 -10.39 -36.73
C PRO A 55 -24.49 -9.09 -37.41
N GLY A 56 -23.56 -9.20 -38.36
CA GLY A 56 -23.06 -8.07 -39.16
C GLY A 56 -22.10 -7.12 -38.45
N TRP A 57 -21.69 -7.38 -37.20
CA TRP A 57 -20.64 -6.58 -36.56
C TRP A 57 -19.31 -6.69 -37.29
N ALA A 58 -18.68 -5.54 -37.52
CA ALA A 58 -17.35 -5.44 -38.12
C ALA A 58 -16.25 -5.97 -37.17
N PRO A 59 -15.07 -6.36 -37.69
CA PRO A 59 -14.02 -6.95 -36.86
C PRO A 59 -13.57 -6.09 -35.66
N ASP A 60 -13.48 -4.77 -35.81
CA ASP A 60 -13.16 -3.85 -34.70
C ASP A 60 -14.20 -3.90 -33.57
N LYS A 61 -15.48 -4.04 -33.92
CA LYS A 61 -16.58 -4.18 -32.95
C LYS A 61 -16.55 -5.53 -32.23
N ILE A 62 -16.10 -6.58 -32.91
CA ILE A 62 -15.90 -7.90 -32.29
C ILE A 62 -14.78 -7.83 -31.25
N VAL A 63 -13.63 -7.22 -31.57
CA VAL A 63 -12.53 -7.04 -30.60
C VAL A 63 -12.97 -6.16 -29.44
N LYS A 64 -13.62 -5.02 -29.70
CA LYS A 64 -14.16 -4.15 -28.65
C LYS A 64 -15.12 -4.89 -27.72
N GLY A 65 -16.06 -5.63 -28.29
CA GLY A 65 -17.05 -6.41 -27.54
C GLY A 65 -16.40 -7.51 -26.70
N PHE A 66 -15.38 -8.19 -27.24
CA PHE A 66 -14.61 -9.18 -26.49
C PHE A 66 -13.90 -8.56 -25.28
N LEU A 67 -13.19 -7.43 -25.45
CA LEU A 67 -12.48 -6.77 -24.35
C LEU A 67 -13.45 -6.38 -23.22
N ILE A 68 -14.59 -5.76 -23.56
CA ILE A 68 -15.64 -5.42 -22.60
C ILE A 68 -16.22 -6.67 -21.94
N ALA A 69 -16.51 -7.72 -22.71
CA ALA A 69 -17.09 -8.95 -22.19
C ALA A 69 -16.12 -9.75 -21.31
N SER A 70 -14.82 -9.62 -21.55
CA SER A 70 -13.76 -10.33 -20.81
C SER A 70 -13.61 -9.87 -19.37
N SER A 71 -14.09 -8.67 -19.02
CA SER A 71 -14.14 -8.20 -17.63
C SER A 71 -15.29 -8.83 -16.81
N ALA A 72 -16.21 -9.54 -17.46
CA ALA A 72 -17.34 -10.19 -16.81
C ALA A 72 -17.04 -11.67 -16.50
N PHE A 73 -16.62 -11.94 -15.26
CA PHE A 73 -16.19 -13.26 -14.77
C PHE A 73 -17.32 -14.30 -14.60
N ASN A 74 -18.56 -13.96 -14.92
CA ASN A 74 -19.70 -14.84 -14.69
C ASN A 74 -19.70 -16.05 -15.64
N ASP A 75 -20.12 -17.21 -15.12
CA ASP A 75 -20.30 -18.46 -15.87
C ASP A 75 -19.08 -18.83 -16.74
N ASP A 76 -17.86 -18.66 -16.22
CA ASP A 76 -16.60 -18.88 -16.96
C ASP A 76 -16.54 -18.08 -18.27
N TYR A 77 -16.79 -16.76 -18.16
CA TYR A 77 -16.72 -15.81 -19.27
C TYR A 77 -17.63 -16.18 -20.45
N LYS A 78 -18.78 -16.81 -20.19
CA LYS A 78 -19.69 -17.38 -21.20
C LYS A 78 -19.99 -16.46 -22.38
N VAL A 79 -20.12 -15.14 -22.14
CA VAL A 79 -20.40 -14.16 -23.20
C VAL A 79 -19.14 -13.78 -23.97
N ALA A 80 -17.99 -13.58 -23.30
CA ALA A 80 -16.73 -13.30 -23.97
C ALA A 80 -16.32 -14.44 -24.91
N ARG A 81 -16.52 -15.70 -24.48
CA ARG A 81 -16.26 -16.89 -25.30
C ARG A 81 -17.04 -16.91 -26.62
N GLN A 82 -18.20 -16.26 -26.70
CA GLN A 82 -18.98 -16.17 -27.95
C GLN A 82 -18.31 -15.32 -29.04
N TYR A 83 -17.36 -14.46 -28.69
CA TYR A 83 -16.58 -13.65 -29.63
C TYR A 83 -15.43 -14.44 -30.28
N LEU A 84 -15.10 -15.61 -29.76
CA LEU A 84 -13.97 -16.44 -30.17
C LEU A 84 -14.39 -17.50 -31.20
N THR A 85 -13.45 -17.95 -32.04
CA THR A 85 -13.59 -19.23 -32.75
C THR A 85 -13.44 -20.39 -31.76
N SER A 86 -13.88 -21.60 -32.13
CA SER A 86 -13.73 -22.77 -31.25
C SER A 86 -12.27 -23.07 -30.87
N SER A 87 -11.32 -22.82 -31.78
CA SER A 87 -9.90 -22.99 -31.50
C SER A 87 -9.35 -21.93 -30.53
N ALA A 88 -9.75 -20.66 -30.69
CA ALA A 88 -9.35 -19.59 -29.78
C ALA A 88 -9.99 -19.76 -28.40
N ASP A 89 -11.26 -20.16 -28.32
CA ASP A 89 -11.95 -20.47 -27.06
C ASP A 89 -11.27 -21.60 -26.30
N ALA A 90 -10.85 -22.66 -27.00
CA ALA A 90 -10.13 -23.77 -26.39
C ALA A 90 -8.73 -23.37 -25.86
N ALA A 91 -8.11 -22.36 -26.46
CA ALA A 91 -6.79 -21.86 -26.08
C ALA A 91 -6.83 -20.79 -24.98
N TRP A 92 -7.94 -20.08 -24.81
CA TRP A 92 -8.08 -19.02 -23.81
C TRP A 92 -8.53 -19.59 -22.45
N ARG A 93 -7.59 -19.61 -21.49
CA ARG A 93 -7.70 -20.23 -20.16
C ARG A 93 -7.35 -19.25 -19.02
N PRO A 94 -8.11 -18.16 -18.85
CA PRO A 94 -7.88 -17.19 -17.76
C PRO A 94 -7.94 -17.82 -16.35
N GLY A 95 -8.74 -18.88 -16.17
CA GLY A 95 -8.89 -19.54 -14.87
C GLY A 95 -9.53 -18.64 -13.79
N PRO A 96 -9.46 -19.05 -12.51
CA PRO A 96 -10.09 -18.32 -11.40
C PRO A 96 -9.29 -17.10 -10.91
N ARG A 97 -7.99 -17.03 -11.23
CA ARG A 97 -7.08 -15.92 -10.90
C ARG A 97 -6.26 -15.57 -12.15
N PRO A 98 -6.90 -14.94 -13.15
CA PRO A 98 -6.23 -14.62 -14.40
C PRO A 98 -5.13 -13.60 -14.17
N GLN A 99 -4.13 -13.68 -15.03
CA GLN A 99 -3.21 -12.58 -15.22
C GLN A 99 -3.92 -11.37 -15.82
N VAL A 100 -3.59 -10.15 -15.42
CA VAL A 100 -4.20 -8.94 -15.96
C VAL A 100 -3.12 -7.97 -16.40
N ILE A 101 -3.22 -7.48 -17.63
CA ILE A 101 -2.49 -6.28 -18.06
C ILE A 101 -3.42 -5.09 -17.77
N VAL A 102 -2.93 -4.17 -16.93
CA VAL A 102 -3.71 -3.01 -16.47
C VAL A 102 -3.38 -1.81 -17.35
N LEU A 103 -4.41 -1.20 -17.92
CA LEU A 103 -4.30 -0.07 -18.85
C LEU A 103 -4.72 1.25 -18.21
N ASP A 104 -4.08 2.33 -18.67
CA ASP A 104 -4.48 3.70 -18.40
C ASP A 104 -5.65 4.08 -19.32
N GLY A 105 -6.86 3.87 -18.81
CA GLY A 105 -8.10 4.11 -19.54
C GLY A 105 -8.42 3.07 -20.62
N GLU A 106 -9.35 3.44 -21.50
CA GLU A 106 -9.85 2.57 -22.57
C GLU A 106 -8.85 2.50 -23.74
N PRO A 107 -8.57 1.30 -24.28
CA PRO A 107 -7.65 1.17 -25.39
C PRO A 107 -8.23 1.73 -26.69
N ILE A 108 -7.35 2.19 -27.57
CA ILE A 108 -7.67 2.59 -28.94
C ILE A 108 -7.67 1.35 -29.83
N ILE A 109 -8.73 1.17 -30.61
CA ILE A 109 -8.91 0.01 -31.50
C ILE A 109 -8.83 0.51 -32.95
N SER A 110 -7.94 -0.09 -33.74
CA SER A 110 -7.72 0.30 -35.12
C SER A 110 -8.88 -0.09 -36.05
N ALA A 111 -8.94 0.55 -37.21
CA ALA A 111 -9.71 0.00 -38.32
C ALA A 111 -9.14 -1.38 -38.72
N PRO A 112 -9.98 -2.31 -39.18
CA PRO A 112 -9.53 -3.64 -39.53
C PRO A 112 -8.74 -3.63 -40.85
N ARG A 113 -7.66 -4.41 -40.90
CA ARG A 113 -6.78 -4.53 -42.07
C ARG A 113 -6.67 -6.00 -42.49
N GLU A 114 -6.80 -6.25 -43.79
CA GLU A 114 -6.57 -7.59 -44.34
C GLU A 114 -5.06 -7.86 -44.47
N ALA A 115 -4.62 -9.00 -43.95
CA ALA A 115 -3.26 -9.50 -44.12
C ALA A 115 -3.24 -11.03 -44.03
N GLY A 116 -2.68 -11.70 -45.04
CA GLY A 116 -2.50 -13.16 -45.01
C GLY A 116 -3.81 -13.96 -44.92
N GLY A 117 -4.93 -13.44 -45.44
CA GLY A 117 -6.24 -14.08 -45.39
C GLY A 117 -6.96 -13.97 -44.04
N GLU A 118 -6.41 -13.22 -43.09
CA GLU A 118 -7.07 -12.88 -41.82
C GLU A 118 -7.39 -11.37 -41.78
N MET A 119 -8.43 -11.02 -41.02
CA MET A 119 -8.68 -9.62 -40.66
C MET A 119 -7.95 -9.32 -39.36
N LEU A 120 -7.01 -8.38 -39.41
CA LEU A 120 -6.24 -7.93 -38.26
C LEU A 120 -6.85 -6.66 -37.66
N VAL A 121 -6.90 -6.61 -36.35
CA VAL A 121 -7.30 -5.43 -35.57
C VAL A 121 -6.23 -5.20 -34.51
N GLU A 122 -5.68 -3.99 -34.47
CA GLU A 122 -4.68 -3.58 -33.50
C GLU A 122 -5.36 -2.83 -32.34
N VAL A 123 -4.85 -3.09 -31.13
CA VAL A 123 -5.27 -2.46 -29.89
C VAL A 123 -4.06 -1.76 -29.29
N THR A 124 -4.14 -0.44 -29.14
CA THR A 124 -3.08 0.38 -28.56
C THR A 124 -3.54 1.06 -27.27
N ALA A 125 -2.66 1.12 -26.27
CA ALA A 125 -2.95 1.70 -24.96
C ALA A 125 -1.67 2.12 -24.24
N THR A 126 -1.82 2.81 -23.11
CA THR A 126 -0.74 3.00 -22.14
C THR A 126 -0.89 1.95 -21.03
N ARG A 127 0.18 1.24 -20.72
CA ARG A 127 0.21 0.26 -19.63
C ARG A 127 0.51 0.94 -18.30
N LEU A 128 -0.27 0.59 -17.27
CA LEU A 128 -0.01 0.97 -15.89
C LEU A 128 0.73 -0.10 -15.12
N GLY A 129 0.47 -1.38 -15.41
CA GLY A 129 1.09 -2.47 -14.68
C GLY A 129 0.59 -3.85 -15.06
N HIS A 130 0.73 -4.78 -14.12
CA HIS A 130 0.33 -6.17 -14.27
C HIS A 130 -0.15 -6.75 -12.93
N ILE A 131 -1.23 -7.54 -12.97
CA ILE A 131 -1.64 -8.41 -11.87
C ILE A 131 -1.24 -9.84 -12.25
N GLY A 132 -0.39 -10.46 -11.43
CA GLY A 132 0.00 -11.86 -11.59
C GLY A 132 -1.10 -12.83 -11.19
N SER A 133 -0.93 -14.12 -11.52
CA SER A 133 -1.87 -15.18 -11.10
C SER A 133 -1.86 -15.44 -9.59
N ASP A 134 -0.83 -14.98 -8.88
CA ASP A 134 -0.77 -14.93 -7.42
C ASP A 134 -1.50 -13.71 -6.82
N GLY A 135 -2.02 -12.80 -7.67
CA GLY A 135 -2.72 -11.59 -7.28
C GLY A 135 -1.80 -10.39 -7.03
N GLN A 136 -0.48 -10.50 -7.22
CA GLN A 136 0.45 -9.39 -7.03
C GLN A 136 0.29 -8.35 -8.14
N TYR A 137 -0.01 -7.10 -7.76
CA TYR A 137 0.14 -5.97 -8.68
C TYR A 137 1.60 -5.50 -8.74
N THR A 138 2.11 -5.28 -9.95
CA THR A 138 3.41 -4.68 -10.22
C THR A 138 3.23 -3.51 -11.17
N ALA A 139 3.50 -2.30 -10.69
CA ALA A 139 3.40 -1.10 -11.51
C ALA A 139 4.52 -1.07 -12.57
N GLN A 140 4.14 -0.73 -13.79
CA GLN A 140 5.02 -0.52 -14.95
C GLN A 140 4.49 0.70 -15.74
N PRO A 141 4.51 1.91 -15.15
CA PRO A 141 3.88 3.08 -15.73
C PRO A 141 4.59 3.56 -17.00
N GLY A 142 3.82 4.07 -17.96
CA GLY A 142 4.32 4.84 -19.11
C GLY A 142 4.80 4.00 -20.30
N GLY A 143 4.58 2.69 -20.30
CA GLY A 143 4.88 1.84 -21.46
C GLY A 143 3.74 1.86 -22.49
N ALA A 144 4.03 2.18 -23.74
CA ALA A 144 3.09 1.93 -24.84
C ALA A 144 2.85 0.42 -24.96
N TYR A 145 1.59 0.04 -25.04
CA TYR A 145 1.15 -1.35 -25.24
C TYR A 145 0.43 -1.46 -26.57
N THR A 146 0.85 -2.42 -27.38
CA THR A 146 0.24 -2.73 -28.68
C THR A 146 0.00 -4.23 -28.76
N ALA A 147 -1.22 -4.61 -29.14
CA ALA A 147 -1.64 -6.00 -29.26
C ALA A 147 -2.46 -6.19 -30.55
N THR A 148 -2.23 -7.30 -31.25
CA THR A 148 -2.92 -7.60 -32.50
C THR A 148 -3.82 -8.82 -32.35
N PHE A 149 -5.09 -8.68 -32.74
CA PHE A 149 -6.07 -9.74 -32.82
C PHE A 149 -6.28 -10.12 -34.28
N ALA A 150 -6.32 -11.42 -34.57
CA ALA A 150 -6.72 -11.92 -35.88
C ALA A 150 -8.15 -12.45 -35.81
N LEU A 151 -8.92 -12.18 -36.86
CA LEU A 151 -10.31 -12.56 -36.99
C LEU A 151 -10.56 -13.33 -38.28
N GLN A 152 -11.48 -14.27 -38.20
CA GLN A 152 -11.98 -15.05 -39.32
C GLN A 152 -13.51 -15.11 -39.28
N SER A 153 -14.12 -15.27 -40.45
CA SER A 153 -15.56 -15.45 -40.56
C SER A 153 -15.93 -16.91 -40.32
N ASN A 154 -16.96 -17.15 -39.51
CA ASN A 154 -17.51 -18.48 -39.31
C ASN A 154 -18.41 -18.91 -40.49
N SER A 155 -18.96 -20.13 -40.44
CA SER A 155 -19.85 -20.67 -41.49
C SER A 155 -21.13 -19.86 -41.72
N ALA A 156 -21.54 -19.05 -40.74
CA ALA A 156 -22.69 -18.15 -40.83
C ALA A 156 -22.30 -16.74 -41.33
N GLY A 157 -21.07 -16.54 -41.81
CA GLY A 157 -20.58 -15.26 -42.30
C GLY A 157 -20.28 -14.23 -41.20
N GLN A 158 -20.16 -14.65 -39.95
CA GLN A 158 -19.94 -13.75 -38.82
C GLN A 158 -18.48 -13.78 -38.34
N TRP A 159 -17.91 -12.61 -38.11
CA TRP A 159 -16.55 -12.46 -37.60
C TRP A 159 -16.40 -13.00 -36.18
N ARG A 160 -15.31 -13.72 -35.94
CA ARG A 160 -14.85 -14.22 -34.63
C ARG A 160 -13.34 -14.10 -34.52
N ILE A 161 -12.84 -13.89 -33.31
CA ILE A 161 -11.40 -13.83 -33.02
C ILE A 161 -10.84 -15.24 -33.18
N SER A 162 -9.97 -15.42 -34.18
CA SER A 162 -9.26 -16.67 -34.47
C SER A 162 -7.94 -16.79 -33.71
N ARG A 163 -7.32 -15.64 -33.40
CA ARG A 163 -6.03 -15.58 -32.72
C ARG A 163 -5.96 -14.37 -31.81
N MET A 164 -5.51 -14.60 -30.59
CA MET A 164 -5.24 -13.57 -29.59
C MET A 164 -3.72 -13.41 -29.39
N PRO A 165 -3.28 -12.26 -28.85
CA PRO A 165 -1.93 -12.09 -28.34
C PRO A 165 -1.56 -13.22 -27.36
N ALA A 166 -0.30 -13.66 -27.38
CA ALA A 166 0.14 -14.83 -26.62
C ALA A 166 0.04 -14.59 -25.10
N GLU A 167 0.32 -13.37 -24.67
CA GLU A 167 0.23 -12.90 -23.28
C GLU A 167 -1.20 -12.89 -22.73
N LEU A 168 -2.23 -12.93 -23.60
CA LEU A 168 -3.63 -12.98 -23.18
C LEU A 168 -4.20 -14.40 -23.14
N ARG A 169 -3.41 -15.45 -23.44
CA ARG A 169 -3.89 -16.84 -23.39
C ARG A 169 -4.43 -17.23 -22.02
N ASP A 170 -3.74 -16.81 -20.96
CA ASP A 170 -4.11 -17.08 -19.57
C ASP A 170 -4.49 -15.79 -18.82
N GLY A 171 -4.88 -14.75 -19.56
CA GLY A 171 -5.03 -13.42 -18.99
C GLY A 171 -6.09 -12.55 -19.66
N LEU A 172 -6.17 -11.33 -19.12
CA LEU A 172 -7.13 -10.30 -19.47
C LEU A 172 -6.39 -8.98 -19.75
N LEU A 173 -7.03 -8.13 -20.55
CA LEU A 173 -6.62 -6.75 -20.78
C LEU A 173 -7.72 -5.85 -20.23
N LEU A 174 -7.46 -5.17 -19.10
CA LEU A 174 -8.46 -4.39 -18.39
C LEU A 174 -7.97 -2.95 -18.18
N SER A 175 -8.87 -1.97 -18.31
CA SER A 175 -8.61 -0.61 -17.83
C SER A 175 -8.55 -0.58 -16.31
N GLN A 176 -7.87 0.41 -15.73
CA GLN A 176 -7.85 0.61 -14.27
C GLN A 176 -9.28 0.62 -13.68
N SER A 177 -10.20 1.35 -14.32
CA SER A 177 -11.60 1.41 -13.89
C SER A 177 -12.32 0.05 -13.93
N ASP A 178 -11.93 -0.83 -14.85
CA ASP A 178 -12.45 -2.20 -14.86
C ASP A 178 -11.88 -3.01 -13.70
N VAL A 179 -10.58 -2.90 -13.42
CA VAL A 179 -9.94 -3.55 -12.27
C VAL A 179 -10.62 -3.12 -10.96
N ASP A 180 -10.80 -1.82 -10.73
CA ASP A 180 -11.43 -1.29 -9.51
C ASP A 180 -12.87 -1.83 -9.34
N ARG A 181 -13.59 -2.00 -10.46
CA ARG A 181 -14.94 -2.54 -10.46
C ARG A 181 -14.99 -4.03 -10.12
N VAL A 182 -14.14 -4.83 -10.76
CA VAL A 182 -14.27 -6.31 -10.79
C VAL A 182 -13.26 -7.05 -9.91
N PHE A 183 -12.27 -6.37 -9.33
CA PHE A 183 -11.35 -6.92 -8.35
C PHE A 183 -11.58 -6.33 -6.97
N ARG A 184 -11.13 -7.06 -5.95
CA ARG A 184 -10.97 -6.55 -4.58
C ARG A 184 -9.55 -6.79 -4.14
N VAL A 185 -8.98 -5.80 -3.46
CA VAL A 185 -7.66 -5.92 -2.86
C VAL A 185 -7.82 -6.38 -1.42
N LEU A 186 -7.33 -7.58 -1.12
CA LEU A 186 -7.43 -8.20 0.21
C LEU A 186 -6.04 -8.59 0.70
N ASN A 187 -5.86 -8.68 2.01
CA ASN A 187 -4.61 -9.13 2.60
C ASN A 187 -4.71 -10.60 3.00
N LEU A 188 -3.77 -11.40 2.50
CA LEU A 188 -3.43 -12.70 3.07
C LEU A 188 -2.42 -12.50 4.17
N TYR A 189 -2.55 -13.20 5.30
CA TYR A 189 -1.60 -13.09 6.40
C TYR A 189 -0.71 -14.32 6.49
N PHE A 190 0.60 -14.08 6.49
CA PHE A 190 1.65 -15.10 6.64
C PHE A 190 2.54 -14.73 7.81
N PHE A 191 3.35 -15.66 8.29
CA PHE A 191 4.26 -15.35 9.39
C PHE A 191 5.61 -14.86 8.90
N ASP A 192 6.25 -14.01 9.69
CA ASP A 192 7.67 -13.76 9.59
C ASP A 192 8.47 -15.09 9.77
N PRO A 193 9.76 -15.14 9.38
CA PRO A 193 10.53 -16.38 9.44
C PRO A 193 10.62 -17.02 10.83
N ASP A 194 10.54 -16.20 11.90
CA ASP A 194 10.60 -16.66 13.28
C ASP A 194 9.24 -17.12 13.84
N GLY A 195 8.14 -16.94 13.09
CA GLY A 195 6.79 -17.38 13.50
C GLY A 195 6.20 -16.57 14.64
N LYS A 196 6.58 -15.29 14.75
CA LYS A 196 6.23 -14.38 15.85
C LYS A 196 5.25 -13.29 15.43
N VAL A 197 5.23 -12.89 14.17
CA VAL A 197 4.41 -11.77 13.72
C VAL A 197 3.74 -12.11 12.39
N LEU A 198 2.48 -11.74 12.26
CA LEU A 198 1.74 -11.83 11.00
C LEU A 198 2.07 -10.63 10.09
N VAL A 199 2.35 -10.95 8.84
CA VAL A 199 2.78 -10.05 7.78
C VAL A 199 1.67 -10.04 6.71
N PRO A 200 1.04 -8.89 6.43
CA PRO A 200 0.04 -8.82 5.39
C PRO A 200 0.67 -8.84 3.99
N ASN A 201 0.06 -9.62 3.12
CA ASN A 201 0.35 -9.75 1.71
C ASN A 201 -0.88 -9.37 0.90
N ALA A 202 -0.87 -8.18 0.30
CA ALA A 202 -1.94 -7.73 -0.56
C ALA A 202 -2.05 -8.57 -1.84
N VAL A 203 -3.28 -8.95 -2.20
CA VAL A 203 -3.62 -9.67 -3.42
C VAL A 203 -4.88 -9.10 -4.06
N PHE A 204 -4.86 -8.98 -5.38
CA PHE A 204 -6.02 -8.66 -6.20
C PHE A 204 -6.80 -9.96 -6.50
N LEU A 205 -8.04 -10.03 -6.04
CA LEU A 205 -8.92 -11.18 -6.27
C LEU A 205 -10.15 -10.77 -7.09
N PRO A 206 -10.52 -11.53 -8.14
CA PRO A 206 -11.73 -11.27 -8.90
C PRO A 206 -13.00 -11.42 -8.06
N LEU A 207 -13.83 -10.38 -8.06
CA LEU A 207 -15.14 -10.40 -7.42
C LEU A 207 -16.18 -11.01 -8.38
N VAL A 208 -16.23 -12.34 -8.42
CA VAL A 208 -17.22 -13.08 -9.25
C VAL A 208 -18.61 -13.04 -8.61
N ASN A 209 -18.67 -13.35 -7.31
CA ASN A 209 -19.81 -13.12 -6.44
C ASN A 209 -19.33 -13.11 -4.97
N ARG A 210 -20.07 -12.45 -4.08
CA ARG A 210 -19.68 -12.33 -2.66
C ARG A 210 -19.59 -13.69 -1.96
N GLN A 211 -20.51 -14.60 -2.25
CA GLN A 211 -20.57 -15.94 -1.62
C GLN A 211 -19.30 -16.78 -1.86
N ARG A 212 -18.59 -16.58 -2.98
CA ARG A 212 -17.36 -17.32 -3.30
C ARG A 212 -16.09 -16.62 -2.84
N LEU A 213 -16.16 -15.38 -2.38
CA LEU A 213 -14.98 -14.59 -2.03
C LEU A 213 -14.21 -15.23 -0.87
N ALA A 214 -14.91 -15.69 0.17
CA ALA A 214 -14.29 -16.41 1.30
C ALA A 214 -13.52 -17.65 0.83
N ARG A 215 -14.15 -18.50 0.00
CA ARG A 215 -13.51 -19.69 -0.57
C ARG A 215 -12.29 -19.35 -1.44
N GLN A 216 -12.37 -18.30 -2.26
CA GLN A 216 -11.25 -17.82 -3.06
C GLN A 216 -10.09 -17.31 -2.20
N LEU A 217 -10.40 -16.60 -1.12
CA LEU A 217 -9.40 -16.03 -0.22
C LEU A 217 -8.65 -17.14 0.54
N VAL A 218 -9.37 -18.14 1.06
CA VAL A 218 -8.73 -19.33 1.67
C VAL A 218 -7.92 -20.11 0.64
N ALA A 219 -8.44 -20.31 -0.57
CA ALA A 219 -7.69 -20.97 -1.64
C ALA A 219 -6.40 -20.21 -2.01
N ALA A 220 -6.43 -18.87 -2.02
CA ALA A 220 -5.26 -18.04 -2.23
C ALA A 220 -4.26 -18.16 -1.07
N LEU A 221 -4.73 -18.16 0.18
CA LEU A 221 -3.89 -18.36 1.37
C LEU A 221 -3.16 -19.71 1.33
N LEU A 222 -3.86 -20.79 0.98
CA LEU A 222 -3.29 -22.14 0.84
C LEU A 222 -2.29 -22.25 -0.33
N ALA A 223 -2.51 -21.50 -1.42
CA ALA A 223 -1.55 -21.42 -2.52
C ALA A 223 -0.23 -20.74 -2.09
N GLY A 224 -0.26 -19.94 -1.04
CA GLY A 224 0.90 -19.31 -0.42
C GLY A 224 1.06 -17.83 -0.79
N PRO A 225 2.13 -17.20 -0.28
CA PRO A 225 2.39 -15.77 -0.51
C PRO A 225 2.70 -15.48 -1.99
N THR A 226 2.53 -14.21 -2.38
CA THR A 226 2.94 -13.73 -3.69
C THR A 226 4.41 -14.00 -3.93
N THR A 227 4.80 -14.16 -5.19
CA THR A 227 6.18 -14.40 -5.61
C THR A 227 7.13 -13.33 -5.04
N TRP A 228 6.64 -12.11 -4.90
CA TRP A 228 7.35 -11.01 -4.28
C TRP A 228 7.61 -11.24 -2.78
N LEU A 229 6.61 -11.58 -1.98
CA LEU A 229 6.78 -11.69 -0.53
C LEU A 229 7.35 -13.04 -0.07
N LYS A 230 7.14 -14.10 -0.86
CA LYS A 230 7.51 -15.50 -0.56
C LYS A 230 8.91 -15.71 0.05
N PRO A 231 9.98 -15.03 -0.39
CA PRO A 231 11.31 -15.25 0.19
C PRO A 231 11.46 -14.75 1.64
N ALA A 232 10.53 -13.92 2.12
CA ALA A 232 10.65 -13.20 3.38
C ALA A 232 9.64 -13.64 4.45
N VAL A 233 8.71 -14.53 4.11
CA VAL A 233 7.66 -15.03 5.00
C VAL A 233 7.51 -16.54 4.91
N ARG A 234 6.76 -17.12 5.84
CA ARG A 234 6.45 -18.55 5.89
C ARG A 234 4.94 -18.77 6.00
N SER A 235 4.45 -19.76 5.27
CA SER A 235 3.13 -20.35 5.51
C SER A 235 3.26 -21.53 6.47
N TYR A 236 2.34 -21.61 7.43
CA TYR A 236 2.23 -22.75 8.35
C TYR A 236 1.32 -23.88 7.84
N PHE A 237 0.69 -23.72 6.67
CA PHE A 237 -0.02 -24.81 6.02
C PHE A 237 0.97 -25.82 5.40
N PRO A 238 0.87 -27.12 5.72
CA PRO A 238 1.68 -28.14 5.07
C PRO A 238 1.44 -28.17 3.57
N SER A 239 2.51 -28.44 2.80
CA SER A 239 2.38 -28.65 1.35
C SER A 239 1.41 -29.79 1.05
N GLY A 240 0.52 -29.57 0.07
CA GLY A 240 -0.51 -30.54 -0.33
C GLY A 240 -1.84 -30.39 0.41
N THR A 241 -1.94 -29.51 1.40
CA THR A 241 -3.22 -29.16 2.04
C THR A 241 -4.21 -28.63 0.99
N ARG A 242 -5.41 -29.22 0.94
CA ARG A 242 -6.48 -28.83 0.02
C ARG A 242 -7.67 -28.26 0.78
N LEU A 243 -8.29 -27.23 0.20
CA LEU A 243 -9.56 -26.71 0.67
C LEU A 243 -10.70 -27.64 0.24
N GLN A 244 -11.41 -28.20 1.20
CA GLN A 244 -12.63 -28.97 0.95
C GLN A 244 -13.83 -28.03 0.87
N ASP A 245 -14.05 -27.23 1.92
CA ASP A 245 -15.19 -26.33 2.00
C ASP A 245 -14.95 -25.06 2.83
N VAL A 246 -15.75 -24.03 2.57
CA VAL A 246 -15.90 -22.84 3.41
C VAL A 246 -17.38 -22.53 3.53
N ASP A 247 -17.93 -22.72 4.73
CA ASP A 247 -19.30 -22.39 5.07
C ASP A 247 -19.34 -21.21 6.05
N ILE A 248 -20.25 -20.26 5.85
CA ILE A 248 -20.40 -19.10 6.74
C ILE A 248 -21.81 -19.09 7.30
N SER A 249 -21.91 -19.28 8.62
CA SER A 249 -23.17 -19.27 9.36
C SER A 249 -23.01 -18.47 10.65
N ASP A 250 -23.96 -17.58 10.95
CA ASP A 250 -23.98 -16.73 12.15
C ASP A 250 -22.66 -16.00 12.45
N GLY A 251 -21.99 -15.55 11.39
CA GLY A 251 -20.69 -14.84 11.48
C GLY A 251 -19.48 -15.75 11.75
N VAL A 252 -19.65 -17.07 11.69
CA VAL A 252 -18.57 -18.05 11.84
C VAL A 252 -18.25 -18.66 10.49
N ALA A 253 -17.01 -18.47 10.00
CA ALA A 253 -16.50 -19.15 8.82
C ALA A 253 -15.89 -20.50 9.22
N THR A 254 -16.56 -21.60 8.87
CA THR A 254 -16.04 -22.95 9.05
C THR A 254 -15.21 -23.32 7.83
N VAL A 255 -13.90 -23.47 8.02
CA VAL A 255 -12.93 -23.80 6.96
C VAL A 255 -12.55 -25.26 7.08
N SER A 256 -13.00 -26.08 6.13
CA SER A 256 -12.72 -27.52 6.07
C SER A 256 -11.52 -27.81 5.18
N LEU A 257 -10.46 -28.38 5.75
CA LEU A 257 -9.22 -28.73 5.08
C LEU A 257 -9.02 -30.25 5.02
N SER A 258 -8.21 -30.71 4.07
CA SER A 258 -7.84 -32.11 3.94
C SER A 258 -6.86 -32.58 5.03
N ALA A 259 -6.80 -33.89 5.28
CA ALA A 259 -5.99 -34.53 6.33
C ALA A 259 -4.50 -34.16 6.32
N GLU A 260 -3.95 -33.72 5.18
CA GLU A 260 -2.57 -33.21 5.11
C GLU A 260 -2.30 -32.06 6.09
N ALA A 261 -3.33 -31.28 6.45
CA ALA A 261 -3.26 -30.18 7.40
C ALA A 261 -2.92 -30.64 8.83
N TYR A 262 -3.21 -31.88 9.22
CA TYR A 262 -2.89 -32.37 10.58
C TYR A 262 -1.40 -32.25 10.91
N ARG A 263 -0.52 -32.27 9.91
CA ARG A 263 0.94 -32.12 10.07
C ARG A 263 1.40 -30.69 10.36
N GLY A 264 0.51 -29.71 10.27
CA GLY A 264 0.81 -28.30 10.46
C GLY A 264 0.80 -27.88 11.92
N ASP A 265 1.21 -26.64 12.17
CA ASP A 265 0.98 -25.97 13.45
C ASP A 265 -0.44 -25.41 13.44
N HIS A 266 -1.34 -26.03 14.19
CA HIS A 266 -2.77 -25.70 14.16
C HIS A 266 -3.06 -24.29 14.68
N GLU A 267 -2.27 -23.83 15.63
CA GLU A 267 -2.34 -22.48 16.18
C GLU A 267 -2.05 -21.43 15.12
N ARG A 268 -0.90 -21.57 14.46
CA ARG A 268 -0.48 -20.64 13.40
C ARG A 268 -1.33 -20.76 12.13
N MET A 269 -1.80 -21.96 11.78
CA MET A 269 -2.78 -22.13 10.71
C MET A 269 -4.07 -21.38 11.01
N SER A 270 -4.58 -21.51 12.24
CA SER A 270 -5.79 -20.80 12.69
C SER A 270 -5.59 -19.30 12.68
N ALA A 271 -4.46 -18.79 13.21
CA ALA A 271 -4.15 -17.37 13.19
C ALA A 271 -4.13 -16.80 11.76
N GLN A 272 -3.48 -17.48 10.81
CA GLN A 272 -3.46 -17.06 9.40
C GLN A 272 -4.88 -17.01 8.80
N LEU A 273 -5.75 -18.00 9.10
CA LEU A 273 -7.13 -18.01 8.62
C LEU A 273 -7.95 -16.86 9.21
N THR A 274 -7.92 -16.72 10.54
CA THR A 274 -8.69 -15.69 11.26
C THR A 274 -8.32 -14.30 10.77
N TRP A 275 -7.01 -14.00 10.68
CA TRP A 275 -6.55 -12.69 10.23
C TRP A 275 -6.83 -12.40 8.75
N THR A 276 -6.85 -13.43 7.91
CA THR A 276 -7.20 -13.31 6.49
C THR A 276 -8.70 -13.10 6.30
N LEU A 277 -9.54 -13.87 7.02
CA LEU A 277 -10.99 -13.86 6.82
C LEU A 277 -11.72 -12.74 7.55
N GLN A 278 -11.19 -12.19 8.66
CA GLN A 278 -11.81 -11.06 9.38
C GLN A 278 -12.03 -9.81 8.51
N ARG A 279 -11.36 -9.72 7.35
CA ARG A 279 -11.57 -8.63 6.40
C ARG A 279 -12.93 -8.70 5.73
N LEU A 280 -13.59 -9.85 5.74
CA LEU A 280 -14.92 -10.05 5.20
C LEU A 280 -15.97 -9.61 6.23
N PRO A 281 -16.87 -8.65 5.92
CA PRO A 281 -17.87 -8.15 6.88
C PRO A 281 -18.79 -9.23 7.47
N GLU A 282 -19.03 -10.30 6.71
CA GLU A 282 -19.83 -11.45 7.12
C GLU A 282 -19.09 -12.42 8.05
N VAL A 283 -17.77 -12.30 8.24
CA VAL A 283 -16.98 -13.18 9.10
C VAL A 283 -16.50 -12.42 10.34
N ARG A 284 -16.89 -12.91 11.51
CA ARG A 284 -16.43 -12.42 12.81
C ARG A 284 -15.49 -13.40 13.50
N ARG A 285 -15.72 -14.70 13.26
CA ARG A 285 -14.99 -15.80 13.89
C ARG A 285 -14.70 -16.89 12.86
N VAL A 286 -13.70 -17.71 13.11
CA VAL A 286 -13.31 -18.83 12.27
C VAL A 286 -13.39 -20.13 13.06
N ARG A 287 -13.70 -21.23 12.38
CA ARG A 287 -13.53 -22.60 12.87
C ARG A 287 -12.68 -23.36 11.88
N LEU A 288 -11.53 -23.85 12.32
CA LEU A 288 -10.71 -24.78 11.54
C LEU A 288 -11.25 -26.21 11.70
N GLN A 289 -11.55 -26.87 10.58
CA GLN A 289 -11.84 -28.30 10.51
C GLN A 289 -10.81 -29.01 9.64
N ILE A 290 -10.36 -30.19 10.05
CA ILE A 290 -9.48 -31.05 9.28
C ILE A 290 -10.13 -32.42 9.18
N ASP A 291 -10.39 -32.90 7.96
CA ASP A 291 -11.04 -34.19 7.68
C ASP A 291 -12.36 -34.43 8.46
N GLY A 292 -13.10 -33.36 8.74
CA GLY A 292 -14.35 -33.35 9.52
C GLY A 292 -14.19 -33.07 11.01
N ASP A 293 -12.98 -33.20 11.55
CA ASP A 293 -12.70 -32.93 12.97
C ASP A 293 -12.54 -31.43 13.22
N ALA A 294 -13.26 -30.91 14.22
CA ALA A 294 -13.06 -29.54 14.69
C ALA A 294 -11.77 -29.44 15.51
N ILE A 295 -10.92 -28.48 15.16
CA ILE A 295 -9.62 -28.28 15.80
C ILE A 295 -9.73 -27.21 16.90
N GLU A 296 -9.07 -27.46 18.02
CA GLU A 296 -8.95 -26.54 19.16
C GLU A 296 -7.51 -26.01 19.30
N PRO A 297 -7.12 -25.03 18.46
CA PRO A 297 -5.76 -24.50 18.45
C PRO A 297 -5.45 -23.72 19.73
N GLY A 298 -4.26 -23.92 20.31
CA GLY A 298 -3.75 -23.10 21.42
C GLY A 298 -4.60 -23.11 22.70
N GLY A 299 -5.53 -24.06 22.86
CA GLY A 299 -6.46 -24.09 24.00
C GLY A 299 -7.55 -23.00 23.98
N VAL A 300 -7.69 -22.27 22.86
CA VAL A 300 -8.70 -21.21 22.64
C VAL A 300 -10.10 -21.81 22.37
N GLY A 301 -10.17 -23.11 22.09
CA GLY A 301 -11.39 -23.81 21.71
C GLY A 301 -11.66 -23.78 20.20
N PRO A 302 -12.78 -24.33 19.73
CA PRO A 302 -13.02 -24.62 18.31
C PRO A 302 -13.57 -23.45 17.49
N ILE A 303 -13.82 -22.29 18.10
CA ILE A 303 -14.25 -21.07 17.41
C ILE A 303 -13.33 -19.93 17.84
N GLN A 304 -12.59 -19.36 16.89
CA GLN A 304 -11.53 -18.38 17.15
C GLN A 304 -11.90 -17.01 16.58
N ALA A 305 -11.63 -15.96 17.34
CA ALA A 305 -11.74 -14.56 16.95
C ALA A 305 -10.35 -13.94 16.74
N PRO A 306 -10.23 -12.78 16.07
CA PRO A 306 -8.94 -12.12 15.88
C PRO A 306 -8.19 -11.84 17.19
N GLU A 307 -8.94 -11.50 18.25
CA GLU A 307 -8.40 -11.14 19.57
C GLU A 307 -7.67 -12.32 20.24
N ASP A 308 -8.03 -13.56 19.90
CA ASP A 308 -7.35 -14.76 20.40
C ASP A 308 -5.91 -14.88 19.85
N TRP A 309 -5.61 -14.14 18.78
CA TRP A 309 -4.32 -14.15 18.09
C TRP A 309 -3.61 -12.80 18.14
N GLU A 310 -3.96 -11.94 19.11
CA GLU A 310 -3.41 -10.60 19.23
C GLU A 310 -1.89 -10.61 19.47
N GLU A 311 -1.34 -11.67 20.08
CA GLU A 311 0.12 -11.84 20.25
C GLU A 311 0.90 -11.87 18.92
N TYR A 312 0.22 -12.15 17.81
CA TYR A 312 0.80 -12.21 16.47
C TYR A 312 0.57 -10.92 15.66
N ASN A 313 -0.15 -9.94 16.21
CA ASN A 313 -0.46 -8.70 15.53
C ASN A 313 0.75 -7.76 15.51
N SER A 314 1.09 -7.21 14.33
CA SER A 314 2.16 -6.20 14.19
C SER A 314 1.72 -4.77 14.56
N ASP A 315 0.41 -4.56 14.72
CA ASP A 315 -0.23 -3.25 14.87
C ASP A 315 -0.74 -2.98 16.29
N THR A 316 -0.43 -3.84 17.26
CA THR A 316 -0.83 -3.63 18.66
C THR A 316 -0.06 -2.45 19.27
N SER A 317 -0.77 -1.50 19.90
CA SER A 317 -0.16 -0.45 20.73
C SER A 317 -0.11 -0.88 22.20
N GLU A 318 0.91 -0.45 22.97
CA GLU A 318 0.93 -0.71 24.42
C GLU A 318 -0.30 -0.10 25.11
N GLY A 319 -1.07 -0.93 25.81
CA GLY A 319 -2.21 -0.48 26.63
C GLY A 319 -3.47 -0.05 25.88
N GLY A 320 -3.52 -0.17 24.56
CA GLY A 320 -4.69 0.20 23.75
C GLY A 320 -4.97 1.72 23.70
N THR A 321 -3.98 2.55 24.02
CA THR A 321 -4.05 4.01 23.95
C THR A 321 -3.22 4.56 22.78
N GLU A 322 -3.39 5.84 22.44
CA GLU A 322 -2.48 6.52 21.49
C GLU A 322 -1.04 6.43 22.02
N GLU A 323 -0.09 6.21 21.10
CA GLU A 323 1.32 6.15 21.42
C GLU A 323 1.85 7.53 21.86
N THR A 324 2.88 7.54 22.71
CA THR A 324 3.48 8.81 23.16
C THR A 324 4.30 9.45 22.05
N VAL A 325 4.08 10.74 21.79
CA VAL A 325 4.85 11.49 20.79
C VAL A 325 6.08 12.14 21.43
N TYR A 326 7.22 11.96 20.78
CA TYR A 326 8.44 12.72 21.03
C TYR A 326 8.81 13.56 19.81
N LEU A 327 9.63 14.58 20.02
CA LEU A 327 10.04 15.51 18.98
C LEU A 327 11.37 16.17 19.32
N ARG A 328 11.95 16.88 18.36
CA ARG A 328 13.07 17.79 18.57
C ARG A 328 12.55 19.14 19.04
N GLY A 329 12.80 19.47 20.30
CA GLY A 329 12.43 20.75 20.88
C GLY A 329 13.28 21.92 20.34
N PRO A 330 12.90 23.18 20.64
CA PRO A 330 13.62 24.37 20.17
C PRO A 330 15.08 24.44 20.61
N ASP A 331 15.44 23.80 21.73
CA ASP A 331 16.80 23.69 22.24
C ASP A 331 17.64 22.58 21.54
N GLY A 332 17.01 21.88 20.59
CA GLY A 332 17.54 20.77 19.81
C GLY A 332 17.51 19.43 20.54
N ARG A 333 16.92 19.35 21.75
CA ARG A 333 16.87 18.12 22.54
C ARG A 333 15.57 17.35 22.30
N PRO A 334 15.52 16.06 22.64
CA PRO A 334 14.26 15.31 22.66
C PRO A 334 13.28 15.89 23.69
N HIS A 335 12.06 16.16 23.27
CA HIS A 335 10.93 16.58 24.13
C HIS A 335 9.78 15.60 23.95
N GLN A 336 9.01 15.37 25.01
CA GLN A 336 7.72 14.69 24.96
C GLN A 336 6.63 15.70 24.65
N LEU A 337 5.70 15.37 23.76
CA LEU A 337 4.48 16.12 23.50
C LEU A 337 3.33 15.52 24.30
N HIS A 338 2.64 16.38 25.05
CA HIS A 338 1.48 16.01 25.85
C HIS A 338 0.17 16.35 25.13
N ASP A 339 -0.92 15.73 25.57
CA ASP A 339 -2.25 15.89 24.97
C ASP A 339 -2.79 17.32 24.97
N ASN A 340 -2.26 18.19 25.83
CA ASN A 340 -2.63 19.60 25.92
C ASN A 340 -1.76 20.53 25.05
N ASP A 341 -1.04 19.98 24.06
CA ASP A 341 -0.10 20.71 23.19
C ASP A 341 1.14 21.29 23.91
N VAL A 342 1.39 20.87 25.16
CA VAL A 342 2.61 21.26 25.89
C VAL A 342 3.74 20.30 25.57
N THR A 343 4.95 20.83 25.39
CA THR A 343 6.17 20.04 25.24
C THR A 343 7.04 20.16 26.48
N THR A 344 7.63 19.04 26.92
CA THR A 344 8.58 19.03 28.04
C THR A 344 9.85 18.28 27.64
N PRO A 345 11.04 18.74 28.06
CA PRO A 345 12.28 18.00 27.82
C PRO A 345 12.19 16.56 28.30
N ALA A 346 12.59 15.61 27.46
CA ALA A 346 12.67 14.20 27.84
C ALA A 346 13.81 14.00 28.86
N ASN A 347 13.68 12.98 29.70
CA ASN A 347 14.63 12.69 30.79
C ASN A 347 15.93 12.01 30.32
N THR A 348 16.53 12.55 29.25
CA THR A 348 17.82 12.11 28.72
C THR A 348 18.95 12.52 29.67
N SER A 349 20.01 11.72 29.75
CA SER A 349 21.11 11.91 30.70
C SER A 349 22.07 13.09 30.37
N GLY A 350 21.74 13.99 29.42
CA GLY A 350 22.71 14.94 28.86
C GLY A 350 22.18 16.20 28.17
N ARG A 351 23.05 16.85 27.36
CA ARG A 351 22.73 17.97 26.45
C ARG A 351 22.53 17.47 25.01
N ASP A 352 21.98 16.27 24.89
CA ASP A 352 22.03 15.50 23.66
C ASP A 352 21.10 16.13 22.62
N ARG A 353 21.69 16.62 21.53
CA ARG A 353 20.96 17.20 20.41
C ARG A 353 20.81 16.17 19.31
N LEU A 354 19.57 15.88 18.94
CA LEU A 354 19.25 14.89 17.91
C LEU A 354 18.44 15.54 16.80
N HIS A 355 18.81 15.27 15.56
CA HIS A 355 17.99 15.53 14.39
C HIS A 355 17.30 14.24 13.97
N ARG A 356 16.04 14.33 13.51
CA ARG A 356 15.27 13.18 13.01
C ARG A 356 15.26 11.97 13.99
N PRO A 357 14.81 12.15 15.25
CA PRO A 357 14.85 11.10 16.24
C PRO A 357 13.92 9.93 15.88
N ALA A 358 14.31 8.73 16.32
CA ALA A 358 13.51 7.51 16.21
C ALA A 358 13.64 6.68 17.49
N LEU A 359 12.54 6.11 17.93
CA LEU A 359 12.44 5.33 19.17
C LEU A 359 12.32 3.85 18.87
N SER A 360 12.98 3.02 19.69
CA SER A 360 12.88 1.57 19.56
C SER A 360 11.55 1.09 20.13
N PRO A 361 10.79 0.27 19.39
CA PRO A 361 9.69 -0.50 19.98
C PRO A 361 10.24 -1.44 21.06
N HIS A 362 9.50 -1.60 22.15
CA HIS A 362 9.53 -2.75 23.07
C HIS A 362 10.92 -3.37 23.39
N ASP A 363 11.79 -2.65 24.08
CA ASP A 363 12.99 -3.27 24.69
C ASP A 363 13.07 -3.10 26.22
N GLY A 364 12.02 -2.53 26.83
CA GLY A 364 11.94 -2.22 28.26
C GLY A 364 12.96 -1.18 28.74
N ARG A 365 13.71 -0.53 27.83
CA ARG A 365 14.76 0.45 28.15
C ARG A 365 14.62 1.78 27.39
N SER A 366 13.53 1.96 26.64
CA SER A 366 13.16 3.20 25.95
C SER A 366 14.35 3.79 25.16
N ARG A 367 14.83 3.09 24.13
CA ARG A 367 15.99 3.57 23.35
C ARG A 367 15.61 4.64 22.34
N ILE A 368 16.52 5.59 22.15
CA ILE A 368 16.45 6.62 21.12
C ILE A 368 17.66 6.54 20.20
N ALA A 369 17.43 6.84 18.92
CA ALA A 369 18.48 7.15 17.96
C ALA A 369 18.13 8.45 17.22
N GLY A 370 19.13 9.10 16.65
CA GLY A 370 18.96 10.26 15.80
C GLY A 370 20.25 10.59 15.08
N LEU A 371 20.25 11.68 14.33
CA LEU A 371 21.40 12.16 13.59
C LEU A 371 22.06 13.33 14.33
N ASN A 372 23.36 13.53 14.11
CA ASN A 372 23.99 14.81 14.40
C ASN A 372 23.53 15.89 13.41
N ALA A 373 23.94 17.14 13.63
CA ALA A 373 23.56 18.28 12.79
C ALA A 373 24.03 18.12 11.32
N ASP A 374 25.20 17.53 11.10
CA ASP A 374 25.72 17.31 9.76
C ASP A 374 25.04 16.15 9.03
N GLY A 375 24.39 15.24 9.76
CA GLY A 375 23.73 14.05 9.22
C GLY A 375 24.67 12.91 8.82
N ASP A 376 25.96 13.00 9.13
CA ASP A 376 26.98 11.99 8.80
C ASP A 376 27.22 10.97 9.92
N THR A 377 26.56 11.13 11.07
CA THR A 377 26.72 10.28 12.24
C THR A 377 25.36 9.89 12.82
N VAL A 378 25.16 8.60 13.08
CA VAL A 378 24.02 8.10 13.85
C VAL A 378 24.41 8.04 15.32
N LEU A 379 23.60 8.68 16.16
CA LEU A 379 23.71 8.72 17.62
C LEU A 379 22.64 7.79 18.22
N SER A 380 22.95 7.08 19.31
CA SER A 380 21.97 6.29 20.05
C SER A 380 22.30 6.15 21.53
N GLY A 381 21.26 6.01 22.36
CA GLY A 381 21.34 5.81 23.81
C GLY A 381 19.96 5.49 24.39
N ASP A 382 19.81 5.63 25.70
CA ASP A 382 18.56 5.44 26.42
C ASP A 382 17.85 6.79 26.63
N LEU A 383 16.54 6.84 26.38
CA LEU A 383 15.71 8.05 26.47
C LEU A 383 15.44 8.46 27.92
N LEU A 384 15.26 7.49 28.81
CA LEU A 384 14.80 7.69 30.21
C LEU A 384 15.94 7.52 31.23
N GLY A 385 17.13 8.02 30.89
CA GLY A 385 18.35 7.80 31.66
C GLY A 385 18.95 6.40 31.45
N GLY A 386 20.20 6.20 31.87
CA GLY A 386 20.95 4.97 31.61
C GLY A 386 22.12 5.22 30.66
N THR A 387 22.12 4.54 29.50
CA THR A 387 23.18 4.64 28.49
C THR A 387 23.15 6.03 27.84
N PRO A 388 24.22 6.85 27.98
CA PRO A 388 24.25 8.16 27.35
C PRO A 388 24.19 8.06 25.82
N ILE A 389 23.60 9.06 25.18
CA ILE A 389 23.53 9.16 23.73
C ILE A 389 24.94 9.37 23.18
N ARG A 390 25.40 8.45 22.32
CA ARG A 390 26.77 8.47 21.74
C ARG A 390 26.74 8.08 20.27
N PRO A 391 27.77 8.43 19.49
CA PRO A 391 27.97 7.91 18.15
C PRO A 391 28.00 6.39 18.11
N VAL A 392 27.22 5.81 17.21
CA VAL A 392 27.14 4.36 16.98
C VAL A 392 27.36 3.95 15.53
N MET A 393 27.25 4.88 14.57
CA MET A 393 27.60 4.70 13.16
C MET A 393 28.15 5.99 12.57
N TRP A 394 29.09 5.88 11.64
CA TRP A 394 29.75 6.99 10.94
C TRP A 394 29.67 6.76 9.43
N ALA A 395 29.49 7.83 8.67
CA ALA A 395 29.53 7.76 7.21
C ALA A 395 30.94 7.33 6.76
N GLU A 396 31.01 6.42 5.79
CA GLU A 396 32.27 6.01 5.17
C GLU A 396 32.71 6.99 4.09
N HIS A 397 31.76 7.72 3.50
CA HIS A 397 32.00 8.69 2.42
C HIS A 397 31.98 10.12 2.97
N SER A 398 32.87 10.97 2.46
CA SER A 398 32.97 12.38 2.91
C SER A 398 31.71 13.21 2.64
N ASP A 399 30.97 12.90 1.59
CA ASP A 399 29.66 13.48 1.25
C ASP A 399 28.48 12.60 1.72
N GLY A 400 28.76 11.54 2.47
CA GLY A 400 27.79 10.59 2.99
C GLY A 400 26.88 11.22 4.03
N ARG A 401 25.57 10.97 3.90
CA ARG A 401 24.54 11.40 4.85
C ARG A 401 23.61 10.25 5.16
N PHE A 402 23.37 10.00 6.43
CA PHE A 402 22.42 9.00 6.87
C PHE A 402 20.98 9.47 6.68
N THR A 403 20.11 8.55 6.26
CA THR A 403 18.68 8.72 6.39
C THR A 403 18.29 8.76 7.87
N PRO A 404 17.13 9.35 8.23
CA PRO A 404 16.59 9.21 9.58
C PRO A 404 16.61 7.73 10.03
N PRO A 405 17.08 7.41 11.25
CA PRO A 405 17.17 6.04 11.70
C PRO A 405 15.79 5.38 11.80
N SER A 406 15.75 4.05 11.70
CA SER A 406 14.55 3.25 11.87
C SER A 406 14.84 2.06 12.76
N TRP A 407 13.92 1.71 13.65
CA TRP A 407 14.01 0.48 14.44
C TRP A 407 13.06 -0.58 13.90
N ASP A 408 13.41 -1.86 14.06
CA ASP A 408 12.49 -2.99 13.86
C ASP A 408 12.02 -3.57 15.21
N LEU A 409 11.02 -4.47 15.20
CA LEU A 409 10.49 -5.10 16.43
C LEU A 409 11.52 -5.93 17.22
N ARG A 410 12.71 -6.19 16.67
CA ARG A 410 13.81 -6.89 17.40
C ARG A 410 14.73 -5.88 18.11
N GLY A 411 14.40 -4.59 18.06
CA GLY A 411 15.24 -3.51 18.57
C GLY A 411 16.53 -3.36 17.77
N TRP A 412 16.51 -3.68 16.47
CA TRP A 412 17.67 -3.46 15.61
C TRP A 412 17.57 -2.10 14.93
N LEU A 413 18.69 -1.37 14.91
CA LEU A 413 18.78 -0.03 14.35
C LEU A 413 19.23 -0.08 12.89
N TRP A 414 18.46 0.56 12.02
CA TRP A 414 18.68 0.63 10.59
C TRP A 414 18.91 2.08 10.16
N SER A 415 19.86 2.31 9.28
CA SER A 415 19.98 3.58 8.55
C SER A 415 20.71 3.37 7.23
N VAL A 416 20.37 4.18 6.23
CA VAL A 416 21.04 4.17 4.92
C VAL A 416 21.97 5.36 4.84
N GLU A 417 23.25 5.13 4.60
CA GLU A 417 24.18 6.17 4.19
C GLU A 417 24.00 6.44 2.69
N SER A 418 23.61 7.65 2.32
CA SER A 418 23.45 8.10 0.94
C SER A 418 24.54 9.09 0.56
N PHE A 419 25.15 8.92 -0.60
CA PHE A 419 26.25 9.73 -1.13
C PHE A 419 26.05 9.99 -2.64
N SER A 420 26.91 10.78 -3.28
CA SER A 420 26.79 11.14 -4.70
C SER A 420 26.69 9.94 -5.64
N GLY A 421 27.42 8.85 -5.35
CA GLY A 421 27.47 7.64 -6.17
C GLY A 421 26.47 6.53 -5.83
N GLY A 422 25.62 6.68 -4.80
CA GLY A 422 24.70 5.62 -4.40
C GLY A 422 24.36 5.60 -2.91
N SER A 423 24.21 4.39 -2.36
CA SER A 423 23.90 4.21 -0.95
C SER A 423 24.41 2.89 -0.34
N SER A 424 24.56 2.88 0.99
CA SER A 424 24.94 1.73 1.82
C SER A 424 23.92 1.54 2.95
N LEU A 425 23.29 0.37 3.05
CA LEU A 425 22.40 0.04 4.16
C LEU A 425 23.18 -0.52 5.35
N TRP A 426 23.01 0.12 6.50
CA TRP A 426 23.62 -0.26 7.78
C TRP A 426 22.58 -0.82 8.74
N LEU A 427 23.00 -1.88 9.44
CA LEU A 427 22.24 -2.54 10.48
C LEU A 427 23.09 -2.61 11.74
N ARG A 428 22.55 -2.20 12.88
CA ARG A 428 23.17 -2.36 14.18
C ARG A 428 22.24 -3.10 15.12
N GLN A 429 22.68 -4.30 15.52
CA GLN A 429 22.09 -5.02 16.63
C GLN A 429 22.50 -4.37 17.95
N ARG A 430 21.70 -4.60 18.99
CA ARG A 430 22.00 -4.14 20.34
C ARG A 430 23.42 -4.53 20.77
N ASP A 431 24.16 -3.53 21.23
CA ASP A 431 25.50 -3.65 21.82
C ASP A 431 26.53 -4.36 20.93
N ARG A 432 26.26 -4.40 19.62
CA ARG A 432 27.17 -4.91 18.59
C ARG A 432 27.63 -3.78 17.67
N GLN A 433 28.72 -4.04 16.95
CA GLN A 433 29.19 -3.14 15.90
C GLN A 433 28.16 -3.10 14.75
N PRO A 434 27.97 -1.94 14.09
CA PRO A 434 27.16 -1.86 12.90
C PRO A 434 27.76 -2.72 11.79
N VAL A 435 26.90 -3.36 11.01
CA VAL A 435 27.28 -4.18 9.86
C VAL A 435 26.57 -3.66 8.61
N ARG A 436 27.26 -3.71 7.47
CA ARG A 436 26.70 -3.38 6.18
C ARG A 436 25.93 -4.57 5.61
N ILE A 437 24.72 -4.32 5.11
CA ILE A 437 23.95 -5.33 4.38
C ILE A 437 24.57 -5.49 2.98
N ARG A 438 25.06 -6.70 2.68
CA ARG A 438 25.81 -6.96 1.45
C ARG A 438 24.92 -6.94 0.21
N GLN A 439 23.74 -7.55 0.28
CA GLN A 439 22.78 -7.58 -0.81
C GLN A 439 21.74 -6.47 -0.62
N TRP A 440 22.11 -5.28 -1.08
CA TRP A 440 21.31 -4.07 -1.02
C TRP A 440 20.94 -3.61 -2.44
N GLU A 441 19.66 -3.74 -2.81
CA GLU A 441 19.22 -3.47 -4.19
C GLU A 441 19.36 -2.00 -4.60
N LEU A 442 19.21 -1.07 -3.64
CA LEU A 442 19.28 0.36 -3.92
C LEU A 442 20.71 0.92 -3.85
N SER A 443 21.75 0.08 -3.90
CA SER A 443 23.14 0.53 -3.77
C SER A 443 23.56 1.54 -4.83
N GLY A 444 22.95 1.49 -6.02
CA GLY A 444 23.17 2.45 -7.11
C GLY A 444 22.26 3.69 -7.08
N HIS A 445 21.45 3.85 -6.04
CA HIS A 445 20.50 4.95 -5.91
C HIS A 445 20.72 5.73 -4.61
N ARG A 446 20.40 7.02 -4.65
CA ARG A 446 20.32 7.85 -3.44
C ARG A 446 18.99 7.60 -2.74
N VAL A 447 19.05 7.31 -1.44
CA VAL A 447 17.89 7.08 -0.59
C VAL A 447 17.73 8.26 0.37
N VAL A 448 16.53 8.84 0.42
CA VAL A 448 16.22 10.03 1.21
C VAL A 448 15.62 9.64 2.57
N ALA A 449 14.81 8.59 2.60
CA ALA A 449 14.25 8.02 3.81
C ALA A 449 14.16 6.49 3.67
N PHE A 450 14.29 5.80 4.80
CA PHE A 450 14.15 4.35 4.92
C PHE A 450 13.45 4.06 6.24
N ARG A 451 12.35 3.29 6.20
CA ARG A 451 11.59 2.86 7.39
C ARG A 451 11.29 1.37 7.32
N VAL A 452 11.67 0.65 8.36
CA VAL A 452 11.28 -0.75 8.54
C VAL A 452 9.85 -0.77 9.07
N ALA A 453 9.02 -1.65 8.50
CA ALA A 453 7.67 -1.88 8.98
C ALA A 453 7.72 -2.55 10.36
N ARG A 454 6.65 -2.39 11.14
CA ARG A 454 6.54 -3.06 12.45
C ARG A 454 6.66 -4.57 12.31
N ASP A 455 6.12 -5.17 11.25
CA ASP A 455 6.31 -6.61 11.02
C ASP A 455 7.79 -7.08 10.88
N GLY A 456 8.76 -6.18 10.70
CA GLY A 456 10.19 -6.49 10.60
C GLY A 456 10.61 -7.18 9.30
N VAL A 457 9.68 -7.34 8.36
CA VAL A 457 9.81 -8.03 7.07
C VAL A 457 9.73 -7.05 5.91
N ARG A 458 8.91 -6.00 5.99
CA ARG A 458 8.74 -5.01 4.91
C ARG A 458 9.48 -3.70 5.22
N VAL A 459 9.83 -2.97 4.16
CA VAL A 459 10.49 -1.66 4.26
C VAL A 459 9.87 -0.68 3.28
N ALA A 460 9.75 0.58 3.69
CA ALA A 460 9.38 1.69 2.81
C ALA A 460 10.57 2.62 2.64
N ALA A 461 10.83 3.06 1.41
CA ALA A 461 11.95 3.94 1.09
C ALA A 461 11.54 5.06 0.13
N ILE A 462 12.15 6.23 0.31
CA ILE A 462 12.10 7.33 -0.67
C ILE A 462 13.41 7.26 -1.46
N VAL A 463 13.30 7.01 -2.76
CA VAL A 463 14.45 6.83 -3.65
C VAL A 463 14.46 7.94 -4.68
N LYS A 464 15.63 8.59 -4.85
CA LYS A 464 15.80 9.58 -5.91
C LYS A 464 16.09 8.87 -7.23
N ILE A 465 15.19 9.04 -8.21
CA ILE A 465 15.28 8.50 -9.56
C ILE A 465 15.13 9.66 -10.54
N GLY A 466 16.22 10.01 -11.23
CA GLY A 466 16.31 11.27 -11.95
C GLY A 466 16.16 12.44 -10.96
N ASP A 467 15.23 13.35 -11.26
CA ASP A 467 14.91 14.49 -10.40
C ASP A 467 13.76 14.23 -9.42
N SER A 468 13.07 13.09 -9.55
CA SER A 468 11.91 12.75 -8.73
C SER A 468 12.29 11.91 -7.51
N ARG A 469 11.61 12.16 -6.39
CA ARG A 469 11.66 11.32 -5.19
C ARG A 469 10.45 10.39 -5.19
N GLN A 470 10.70 9.09 -5.37
CA GLN A 470 9.65 8.08 -5.51
C GLN A 470 9.54 7.20 -4.26
N LEU A 471 8.31 6.89 -3.87
CA LEU A 471 8.02 5.93 -2.81
C LEU A 471 8.16 4.49 -3.31
N ARG A 472 8.88 3.67 -2.55
CA ARG A 472 9.18 2.27 -2.90
C ARG A 472 8.93 1.36 -1.70
N LEU A 473 8.30 0.21 -1.93
CA LEU A 473 8.09 -0.85 -0.94
C LEU A 473 9.04 -2.02 -1.25
N GLY A 474 9.87 -2.39 -0.28
CA GLY A 474 10.80 -3.53 -0.36
C GLY A 474 10.54 -4.55 0.75
N ARG A 475 11.37 -5.58 0.79
CA ARG A 475 11.35 -6.63 1.81
C ARG A 475 12.75 -6.95 2.34
N ILE A 476 12.79 -7.48 3.55
CA ILE A 476 13.97 -7.98 4.25
C ILE A 476 13.91 -9.51 4.21
N VAL A 477 14.91 -10.14 3.60
CA VAL A 477 15.05 -11.60 3.60
C VAL A 477 16.06 -11.99 4.66
N ARG A 478 15.69 -12.94 5.53
CA ARG A 478 16.52 -13.40 6.66
C ARG A 478 16.61 -14.92 6.68
N ASP A 479 17.70 -15.41 7.26
CA ASP A 479 17.86 -16.80 7.69
C ASP A 479 18.30 -16.87 9.16
N ALA A 480 18.65 -18.07 9.62
CA ALA A 480 19.14 -18.30 10.98
C ALA A 480 20.44 -17.54 11.32
N LYS A 481 21.20 -17.04 10.32
CA LYS A 481 22.44 -16.28 10.52
C LYS A 481 22.21 -14.77 10.52
N GLY A 482 21.05 -14.30 10.06
CA GLY A 482 20.67 -12.89 10.08
C GLY A 482 20.07 -12.43 8.75
N VAL A 483 20.26 -11.14 8.45
CA VAL A 483 19.70 -10.53 7.23
C VAL A 483 20.57 -10.89 6.04
N ILE A 484 19.97 -11.54 5.05
CA ILE A 484 20.62 -11.93 3.80
C ILE A 484 20.59 -10.77 2.81
N SER A 485 19.41 -10.18 2.61
CA SER A 485 19.20 -9.12 1.64
C SER A 485 18.06 -8.18 2.02
N VAL A 486 18.14 -6.96 1.48
CA VAL A 486 17.03 -6.01 1.48
C VAL A 486 16.86 -5.50 0.05
N GLY A 487 15.67 -5.75 -0.51
CA GLY A 487 15.42 -5.54 -1.93
C GLY A 487 14.00 -5.88 -2.35
N GLY A 488 13.82 -6.16 -3.64
CA GLY A 488 12.55 -6.31 -4.31
C GLY A 488 11.75 -5.01 -4.30
N PHE A 489 12.35 -3.86 -4.59
CA PHE A 489 11.64 -2.59 -4.42
C PHE A 489 10.59 -2.37 -5.52
N LEU A 490 9.31 -2.39 -5.14
CA LEU A 490 8.18 -2.05 -6.01
C LEU A 490 7.80 -0.58 -5.85
N PRO A 491 7.51 0.15 -6.94
CA PRO A 491 6.87 1.46 -6.82
C PRO A 491 5.47 1.31 -6.24
N ILE A 492 5.12 2.17 -5.28
CA ILE A 492 3.76 2.28 -4.74
C ILE A 492 3.29 3.73 -4.89
N SER A 493 2.00 3.89 -5.20
CA SER A 493 1.34 5.20 -5.43
C SER A 493 2.09 6.13 -6.40
N PRO A 494 2.20 5.75 -7.69
CA PRO A 494 2.89 6.54 -8.72
C PRO A 494 2.28 7.93 -8.96
N GLU A 495 1.07 8.16 -8.47
CA GLU A 495 0.41 9.46 -8.39
C GLU A 495 1.13 10.47 -7.48
N LEU A 496 1.96 10.02 -6.54
CA LEU A 496 2.89 10.89 -5.79
C LEU A 496 4.14 11.16 -6.62
N VAL A 497 4.16 12.30 -7.31
CA VAL A 497 5.26 12.69 -8.22
C VAL A 497 6.52 13.17 -7.50
N ASP A 498 6.38 13.56 -6.23
CA ASP A 498 7.50 13.97 -5.37
C ASP A 498 7.18 13.72 -3.89
N VAL A 499 8.02 12.93 -3.22
CA VAL A 499 7.82 12.48 -1.83
C VAL A 499 8.88 13.07 -0.91
N THR A 500 8.44 13.66 0.20
CA THR A 500 9.30 14.38 1.17
C THR A 500 9.66 13.53 2.38
N ASP A 501 8.69 12.92 3.04
CA ASP A 501 8.90 12.07 4.22
C ASP A 501 7.81 11.00 4.35
N LEU A 502 8.07 9.95 5.13
CA LEU A 502 7.12 8.88 5.37
C LEU A 502 7.23 8.29 6.78
N ALA A 503 6.12 7.74 7.25
CA ALA A 503 6.02 6.90 8.44
C ALA A 503 5.02 5.74 8.21
N TRP A 504 5.22 4.63 8.92
CA TRP A 504 4.24 3.54 8.95
C TRP A 504 3.08 3.93 9.87
N GLY A 505 1.86 4.00 9.35
CA GLY A 505 0.67 4.17 10.18
C GLY A 505 0.18 2.86 10.76
N ASP A 506 0.16 1.81 9.95
CA ASP A 506 -0.09 0.44 10.38
C ASP A 506 0.52 -0.54 9.37
N SER A 507 0.32 -1.84 9.55
CA SER A 507 0.81 -2.88 8.64
C SER A 507 0.23 -2.78 7.22
N THR A 508 -0.76 -1.94 6.97
CA THR A 508 -1.42 -1.82 5.67
C THR A 508 -1.29 -0.43 5.04
N SER A 509 -0.82 0.58 5.77
CA SER A 509 -0.82 1.97 5.31
C SER A 509 0.39 2.76 5.78
N LEU A 510 0.88 3.65 4.91
CA LEU A 510 1.89 4.65 5.20
C LEU A 510 1.24 6.03 5.34
N ALA A 511 1.73 6.85 6.27
CA ALA A 511 1.52 8.29 6.24
C ALA A 511 2.68 8.93 5.45
N VAL A 512 2.37 9.71 4.42
CA VAL A 512 3.36 10.20 3.46
C VAL A 512 3.17 11.69 3.22
N LEU A 513 4.25 12.47 3.28
CA LEU A 513 4.28 13.86 2.81
C LEU A 513 4.72 13.88 1.36
N GLY A 514 3.94 14.49 0.48
CA GLY A 514 4.31 14.59 -0.92
C GLY A 514 3.44 15.53 -1.75
N ARG A 515 3.62 15.46 -3.05
CA ARG A 515 2.87 16.20 -4.07
C ARG A 515 2.34 15.24 -5.12
N THR A 516 1.15 15.55 -5.64
CA THR A 516 0.52 14.74 -6.70
C THR A 516 0.69 15.37 -8.08
N LYS A 517 1.05 16.65 -8.13
CA LYS A 517 1.32 17.36 -9.38
C LYS A 517 2.66 18.10 -9.31
N PRO A 518 3.46 18.11 -10.39
CA PRO A 518 4.72 18.86 -10.41
C PRO A 518 4.53 20.37 -10.22
N THR A 519 3.34 20.90 -10.55
CA THR A 519 2.99 22.30 -10.39
C THR A 519 2.56 22.67 -8.97
N GLU A 520 2.32 21.69 -8.09
CA GLU A 520 1.97 21.96 -6.70
C GLU A 520 3.19 22.48 -5.93
N THR A 521 3.02 23.61 -5.25
CA THR A 521 4.05 24.20 -4.40
C THR A 521 3.96 23.69 -2.96
N GLN A 522 2.78 23.27 -2.52
CA GLN A 522 2.55 22.82 -1.16
C GLN A 522 2.73 21.30 -1.02
N VAL A 523 3.51 20.89 -0.02
CA VAL A 523 3.62 19.48 0.40
C VAL A 523 2.40 19.13 1.26
N THR A 524 1.70 18.05 0.90
CA THR A 524 0.46 17.61 1.54
C THR A 524 0.65 16.22 2.15
N PRO A 525 0.06 15.93 3.33
CA PRO A 525 0.02 14.59 3.91
C PRO A 525 -1.04 13.71 3.25
N TYR A 526 -0.68 12.45 3.00
CA TYR A 526 -1.53 11.42 2.43
C TYR A 526 -1.46 10.13 3.26
N TRP A 527 -2.59 9.45 3.40
CA TRP A 527 -2.61 8.03 3.68
C TRP A 527 -2.38 7.28 2.38
N VAL A 528 -1.40 6.41 2.38
CA VAL A 528 -0.96 5.61 1.24
C VAL A 528 -1.11 4.13 1.57
N PRO A 529 -2.14 3.45 1.05
CA PRO A 529 -2.28 2.01 1.20
C PRO A 529 -1.13 1.26 0.53
N VAL A 530 -0.50 0.32 1.23
CA VAL A 530 0.59 -0.50 0.65
C VAL A 530 0.08 -1.63 -0.24
N ASN A 531 -1.25 -1.78 -0.32
CA ASN A 531 -1.93 -2.75 -1.15
C ASN A 531 -2.18 -2.25 -2.59
N GLY A 532 -1.81 -1.00 -2.90
CA GLY A 532 -1.97 -0.39 -4.21
C GLY A 532 -3.34 0.25 -4.46
N GLY A 533 -4.15 0.43 -3.42
CA GLY A 533 -5.37 1.25 -3.48
C GLY A 533 -5.07 2.76 -3.53
N ASP A 534 -6.14 3.54 -3.73
CA ASP A 534 -6.06 5.00 -3.86
C ASP A 534 -5.45 5.68 -2.64
N ILE A 535 -4.62 6.70 -2.87
CA ILE A 535 -4.15 7.58 -1.80
C ILE A 535 -5.25 8.54 -1.35
N LEU A 536 -5.22 8.92 -0.08
CA LEU A 536 -6.21 9.83 0.51
C LEU A 536 -5.52 11.01 1.19
N PRO A 537 -5.83 12.26 0.83
CA PRO A 537 -5.29 13.42 1.52
C PRO A 537 -5.76 13.45 2.98
N VAL A 538 -4.89 13.91 3.88
CA VAL A 538 -5.13 13.98 5.33
C VAL A 538 -5.30 15.43 5.76
N GLY A 539 -6.44 15.73 6.39
CA GLY A 539 -6.79 17.06 6.86
C GLY A 539 -6.91 18.10 5.74
N THR A 540 -7.20 19.33 6.14
CA THR A 540 -7.11 20.50 5.24
C THR A 540 -5.65 20.94 5.07
N ALA A 541 -5.35 21.77 4.06
CA ALA A 541 -3.98 22.28 3.83
C ALA A 541 -3.30 22.74 5.13
N SER A 542 -2.07 22.26 5.38
CA SER A 542 -1.29 22.65 6.57
C SER A 542 -0.97 24.14 6.52
N GLN A 543 -0.96 24.79 7.67
CA GLN A 543 -0.38 26.13 7.78
C GLN A 543 1.14 25.95 7.63
N GLY A 544 1.74 26.50 6.56
CA GLY A 544 3.18 26.39 6.29
C GLY A 544 3.63 25.16 5.49
N GLU A 545 4.94 24.98 5.42
CA GLU A 545 5.62 23.93 4.65
C GLU A 545 5.87 22.70 5.51
N ALA A 546 5.22 21.57 5.21
CA ALA A 546 5.42 20.32 5.92
C ALA A 546 6.76 19.67 5.56
N GLU A 547 7.59 19.39 6.56
CA GLU A 547 8.97 18.87 6.38
C GLU A 547 9.15 17.44 6.90
N SER A 548 8.41 17.04 7.94
CA SER A 548 8.51 15.71 8.56
C SER A 548 7.16 15.18 9.01
N ILE A 549 6.99 13.86 9.04
CA ILE A 549 5.73 13.20 9.42
C ILE A 549 5.98 11.97 10.28
N THR A 550 5.10 11.74 11.24
CA THR A 550 5.04 10.50 12.01
C THR A 550 3.61 9.99 12.15
N ALA A 551 3.49 8.68 12.27
CA ALA A 551 2.26 7.94 12.44
C ALA A 551 2.57 6.64 13.18
N ALA A 552 1.53 6.08 13.81
CA ALA A 552 1.59 4.79 14.48
C ALA A 552 0.18 4.16 14.54
N PRO A 553 0.07 2.83 14.75
CA PRO A 553 -1.21 2.16 14.80
C PRO A 553 -2.13 2.79 15.86
N GLY A 554 -3.38 3.05 15.47
CA GLY A 554 -4.38 3.66 16.35
C GLY A 554 -4.08 5.09 16.80
N SER A 555 -3.01 5.72 16.29
CA SER A 555 -2.56 7.05 16.70
C SER A 555 -2.78 8.08 15.58
N ARG A 556 -2.81 9.36 15.96
CA ARG A 556 -3.00 10.47 15.01
C ARG A 556 -1.78 10.65 14.12
N ILE A 557 -1.94 11.35 13.00
CA ILE A 557 -0.77 11.87 12.27
C ILE A 557 -0.27 13.14 12.97
N VAL A 558 1.05 13.24 13.11
CA VAL A 558 1.74 14.45 13.57
C VAL A 558 2.77 14.87 12.53
N ILE A 559 2.80 16.17 12.21
CA ILE A 559 3.66 16.77 11.19
C ILE A 559 4.56 17.80 11.84
N GLY A 560 5.84 17.81 11.48
CA GLY A 560 6.72 18.96 11.68
C GLY A 560 6.63 19.86 10.45
N ALA A 561 6.30 21.14 10.65
CA ALA A 561 6.13 22.11 9.57
C ALA A 561 6.82 23.43 9.89
N ARG A 562 7.31 24.12 8.86
CA ARG A 562 7.85 25.46 8.98
C ARG A 562 6.76 26.50 8.72
N ILE A 563 6.48 27.32 9.73
CA ILE A 563 5.42 28.34 9.71
C ILE A 563 6.05 29.68 10.07
N ASN A 564 5.97 30.66 9.17
CA ASN A 564 6.55 31.99 9.36
C ASN A 564 8.04 31.98 9.76
N GLY A 565 8.79 30.97 9.28
CA GLY A 565 10.22 30.79 9.57
C GLY A 565 10.53 29.92 10.79
N GLU A 566 9.53 29.56 11.59
CA GLU A 566 9.68 28.78 12.83
C GLU A 566 9.23 27.32 12.66
N ASP A 567 9.94 26.40 13.31
CA ASP A 567 9.59 24.99 13.36
C ASP A 567 8.40 24.79 14.31
N ASN A 568 7.30 24.25 13.79
CA ASN A 568 6.08 24.00 14.53
C ASN A 568 5.63 22.54 14.38
N ILE A 569 4.98 22.04 15.41
CA ILE A 569 4.37 20.71 15.43
C ILE A 569 2.88 20.87 15.18
N CYS A 570 2.40 20.23 14.13
CA CYS A 570 1.01 20.23 13.70
C CYS A 570 0.39 18.87 13.99
N ARG A 571 -0.71 18.84 14.74
CA ARG A 571 -1.47 17.60 15.00
C ARG A 571 -2.94 17.75 14.66
N GLN A 572 -3.59 16.62 14.41
CA GLN A 572 -5.03 16.54 14.20
C GLN A 572 -5.80 16.64 15.52
N SER A 573 -6.92 17.36 15.51
CA SER A 573 -7.81 17.54 16.66
C SER A 573 -8.74 16.35 16.94
N SER A 574 -8.95 15.46 15.97
CA SER A 574 -9.78 14.24 16.05
C SER A 574 -9.17 13.05 15.30
N LEU A 575 -9.31 11.84 15.87
CA LEU A 575 -9.01 10.58 15.19
C LEU A 575 -10.08 10.17 14.17
N ARG A 576 -11.35 10.62 14.33
CA ARG A 576 -12.49 10.07 13.59
C ARG A 576 -12.75 10.75 12.24
N ASP A 577 -12.51 12.06 12.16
CA ASP A 577 -12.76 12.88 10.97
C ASP A 577 -11.47 13.40 10.33
N TRP A 578 -10.40 12.60 10.41
CA TRP A 578 -9.04 12.96 10.00
C TRP A 578 -8.94 13.51 8.56
N ARG A 579 -9.88 13.20 7.66
CA ARG A 579 -9.90 13.75 6.28
C ARG A 579 -10.19 15.24 6.21
N PHE A 580 -11.04 15.73 7.11
CA PHE A 580 -11.53 17.11 7.09
C PHE A 580 -11.06 17.91 8.30
N ASP A 581 -10.32 17.26 9.19
CA ASP A 581 -9.82 17.86 10.40
C ASP A 581 -8.78 18.96 10.10
N GLN A 582 -8.80 20.00 10.91
CA GLN A 582 -7.86 21.10 10.82
C GLN A 582 -6.58 20.76 11.57
N TRP A 583 -5.44 21.19 11.02
CA TRP A 583 -4.16 21.08 11.69
C TRP A 583 -4.05 22.13 12.79
N LYS A 584 -3.86 21.67 14.03
CA LYS A 584 -3.50 22.53 15.15
C LYS A 584 -1.98 22.57 15.26
N CYS A 585 -1.39 23.69 14.86
CA CYS A 585 0.05 23.94 14.89
C CYS A 585 0.35 24.92 16.02
N ALA A 586 0.77 24.42 17.17
CA ALA A 586 0.94 25.25 18.38
C ALA A 586 2.28 25.07 19.09
N PRO A 587 2.77 23.84 19.37
CA PRO A 587 4.07 23.68 20.00
C PRO A 587 5.19 23.95 19.02
N LEU A 588 6.21 24.69 19.47
CA LEU A 588 7.46 24.84 18.74
C LEU A 588 8.26 23.54 18.79
N GLY A 589 8.82 23.16 17.64
CA GLY A 589 9.64 21.95 17.50
C GLY A 589 9.56 21.35 16.10
N SER A 590 10.39 20.35 15.85
CA SER A 590 10.49 19.65 14.58
C SER A 590 10.66 18.15 14.78
N ASP A 591 10.65 17.39 13.69
CA ASP A 591 10.95 15.96 13.65
C ASP A 591 10.15 15.11 14.66
N PRO A 592 8.80 15.10 14.61
CA PRO A 592 8.01 14.28 15.52
C PRO A 592 8.24 12.79 15.24
N THR A 593 8.11 11.97 16.29
CA THR A 593 8.28 10.52 16.23
C THR A 593 7.44 9.85 17.34
N TYR A 594 6.76 8.76 17.03
CA TYR A 594 6.02 7.99 18.02
C TYR A 594 6.94 7.03 18.78
N TRP A 595 6.61 6.82 20.06
CA TRP A 595 7.12 5.73 20.89
C TRP A 595 6.11 4.57 20.87
N SER A 596 6.55 3.44 20.33
CA SER A 596 5.83 2.16 20.34
C SER A 596 5.89 1.42 21.66
#